data_AF-A0A845LM46-F1
#
_entry.id   AF-A0A845LM46-F1
#
_cell.length_a   1.000
_cell.length_b   1.000
_cell.length_c   1.000
_cell.angle_alpha   90.00
_cell.angle_beta   90.00
_cell.angle_gamma   90.00
#
_symmetry.space_group_name_H-M   'P 1'
#
loop_
_entity.id
_entity.type
_entity.pdbx_description
1 polymer ?
#
loop_
_entity_poly.entity_id
_entity_poly.type
_entity_poly.pdbx_seq_one_letter_code
_entity_poly.pdbx_strand_id
1 'polypeptide(L)'
;MPNRIIKETICSSRGLASCSIFSQDLYKRLITYADDYGRFNADTEIMLARLYPRETDVITQFDINEALVELSGIGKIEFYTSTPRKDIYAAFPNWNEHQRVRDSKKKMPDPTDTSINDWYLRRFVSLEMKIAILEESKFKCGSCGKNLNPFELDAKNLIKMNTGAIHFDHIVPVNQGGRATFENLRVTCPSCNLKRKKTFTFNEILNFAVNCDEDKELAASCGEFPPNPIQSLSLSESLSESLSESISCEQSSRGKQIPYQEVIDLYHSLCPSLPRVKMLSEGRKRLIKARWKEVDGDLNAFEAVFSNVGKSDFLSGRNNKWTGCNIDWILKQDKFIKIGEGTYNDKSGTDNVFLDMLQRGDY
;
A
#
# COMPACT_ATOMS: atom_id res chain seq x y z
N MET A 1 11.82 -17.60 -17.77
CA MET A 1 11.95 -16.37 -16.98
C MET A 1 13.07 -16.58 -15.98
N PRO A 2 13.92 -15.58 -15.69
CA PRO A 2 14.86 -15.70 -14.58
C PRO A 2 14.09 -15.98 -13.28
N ASN A 3 14.70 -16.73 -12.36
CA ASN A 3 14.07 -17.07 -11.08
C ASN A 3 13.62 -15.78 -10.37
N ARG A 4 12.33 -15.70 -10.03
CA ARG A 4 11.79 -14.64 -9.15
C ARG A 4 12.22 -14.92 -7.73
N ILE A 5 12.48 -13.87 -6.96
CA ILE A 5 12.90 -14.00 -5.56
C ILE A 5 11.72 -13.62 -4.68
N ILE A 6 11.35 -14.47 -3.74
CA ILE A 6 10.36 -14.14 -2.71
C ILE A 6 11.15 -13.70 -1.47
N LYS A 7 10.97 -12.45 -1.04
CA LYS A 7 11.60 -11.93 0.19
C LYS A 7 10.94 -12.53 1.44
N GLU A 8 11.72 -12.75 2.49
CA GLU A 8 11.23 -13.27 3.78
C GLU A 8 10.16 -12.39 4.43
N THR A 9 10.18 -11.09 4.14
CA THR A 9 9.19 -10.10 4.62
C THR A 9 7.76 -10.43 4.20
N ILE A 10 7.57 -11.34 3.23
CA ILE A 10 6.24 -11.86 2.89
C ILE A 10 5.58 -12.57 4.08
N CYS A 11 6.36 -13.19 4.97
CA CYS A 11 5.87 -13.95 6.11
C CYS A 11 5.32 -13.07 7.24
N SER A 12 5.77 -11.81 7.33
CA SER A 12 5.35 -10.84 8.35
C SER A 12 4.46 -9.71 7.82
N SER A 13 4.10 -9.75 6.53
CA SER A 13 3.29 -8.74 5.85
C SER A 13 1.88 -8.65 6.44
N ARG A 14 1.51 -7.49 6.97
CA ARG A 14 0.20 -7.28 7.61
C ARG A 14 -0.95 -7.24 6.64
N GLY A 15 -0.75 -6.60 5.50
CA GLY A 15 -1.74 -6.59 4.44
C GLY A 15 -2.07 -8.00 3.98
N LEU A 16 -1.06 -8.85 3.73
CA LEU A 16 -1.32 -10.26 3.35
C LEU A 16 -1.94 -11.06 4.50
N ALA A 17 -1.59 -10.78 5.75
CA ALA A 17 -2.23 -11.42 6.89
C ALA A 17 -3.72 -11.03 7.06
N SER A 18 -4.19 -9.97 6.40
CA SER A 18 -5.57 -9.50 6.43
C SER A 18 -6.47 -10.13 5.35
N CYS A 19 -5.95 -10.97 4.46
CA CYS A 19 -6.75 -11.70 3.46
C CYS A 19 -6.80 -13.21 3.74
N SER A 20 -7.62 -13.94 2.97
CA SER A 20 -7.72 -15.39 3.05
C SER A 20 -6.38 -16.08 2.74
N ILE A 21 -6.21 -17.32 3.20
CA ILE A 21 -5.01 -18.11 2.91
C ILE A 21 -4.88 -18.38 1.40
N PHE A 22 -6.00 -18.56 0.70
CA PHE A 22 -6.00 -18.70 -0.75
C PHE A 22 -5.49 -17.44 -1.44
N SER A 23 -5.94 -16.24 -1.03
CA SER A 23 -5.41 -14.97 -1.54
C SER A 23 -3.90 -14.81 -1.30
N GLN A 24 -3.40 -15.26 -0.15
CA GLN A 24 -1.96 -15.26 0.15
C GLN A 24 -1.16 -16.22 -0.74
N ASP A 25 -1.72 -17.39 -1.07
CA ASP A 25 -1.11 -18.32 -2.04
C ASP A 25 -1.12 -17.72 -3.45
N LEU A 26 -2.27 -17.21 -3.90
CA LEU A 26 -2.42 -16.57 -5.20
C LEU A 26 -1.41 -15.44 -5.37
N TYR A 27 -1.24 -14.58 -4.35
CA TYR A 27 -0.26 -13.49 -4.38
C TYR A 27 1.16 -13.99 -4.68
N LYS A 28 1.59 -15.10 -4.07
CA LYS A 28 2.92 -15.68 -4.31
C LYS A 28 3.06 -16.19 -5.74
N ARG A 29 2.02 -16.82 -6.28
CA ARG A 29 1.98 -17.29 -7.68
C ARG A 29 1.96 -16.14 -8.67
N LEU A 30 1.28 -15.05 -8.35
CA LEU A 30 1.24 -13.84 -9.19
C LEU A 30 2.63 -13.22 -9.37
N ILE A 31 3.54 -13.33 -8.39
CA ILE A 31 4.93 -12.85 -8.52
C ILE A 31 5.66 -13.58 -9.66
N THR A 32 5.41 -14.87 -9.84
CA THR A 32 6.03 -15.67 -10.93
C THR A 32 5.30 -15.52 -12.26
N TYR A 33 4.04 -15.10 -12.22
CA TYR A 33 3.19 -14.85 -13.37
C TYR A 33 3.47 -13.50 -14.04
N ALA A 34 3.75 -12.48 -13.24
CA ALA A 34 3.97 -11.12 -13.72
C ALA A 34 5.23 -11.00 -14.59
N ASP A 35 5.18 -10.04 -15.52
CA ASP A 35 6.33 -9.64 -16.32
C ASP A 35 7.38 -8.90 -15.47
N ASP A 36 8.48 -8.48 -16.09
CA ASP A 36 9.60 -7.88 -15.34
C ASP A 36 9.27 -6.49 -14.75
N TYR A 37 8.12 -5.92 -15.12
CA TYR A 37 7.58 -4.66 -14.62
C TYR A 37 6.46 -4.86 -13.61
N GLY A 38 6.21 -6.11 -13.19
CA GLY A 38 5.19 -6.42 -12.18
C GLY A 38 3.77 -6.41 -12.73
N ARG A 39 3.60 -6.56 -14.06
CA ARG A 39 2.31 -6.50 -14.71
C ARG A 39 1.88 -7.88 -15.20
N PHE A 40 0.59 -8.14 -15.19
CA PHE A 40 0.02 -9.39 -15.67
C PHE A 40 -1.38 -9.21 -16.26
N ASN A 41 -1.79 -10.17 -17.08
CA ASN A 41 -3.15 -10.27 -17.60
C ASN A 41 -4.07 -10.84 -16.51
N ALA A 42 -5.20 -10.18 -16.24
CA ALA A 42 -6.13 -10.51 -15.17
C ALA A 42 -7.32 -11.38 -15.62
N ASP A 43 -7.20 -12.07 -16.76
CA ASP A 43 -8.20 -13.04 -17.20
C ASP A 43 -8.16 -14.27 -16.29
N THR A 44 -9.24 -14.50 -15.55
CA THR A 44 -9.32 -15.57 -14.55
C THR A 44 -9.25 -16.96 -15.16
N GLU A 45 -9.67 -17.15 -16.42
CA GLU A 45 -9.56 -18.43 -17.12
C GLU A 45 -8.10 -18.75 -17.43
N ILE A 46 -7.38 -17.77 -18.00
CA ILE A 46 -5.95 -17.89 -18.29
C ILE A 46 -5.15 -18.06 -16.99
N MET A 47 -5.51 -17.30 -15.96
CA MET A 47 -4.88 -17.40 -14.65
C MET A 47 -5.08 -18.78 -14.02
N LEU A 48 -6.28 -19.36 -14.08
CA LEU A 48 -6.53 -20.71 -13.59
C LEU A 48 -5.62 -21.73 -14.30
N ALA A 49 -5.61 -21.69 -15.63
CA ALA A 49 -4.82 -22.60 -16.45
C ALA A 49 -3.31 -22.47 -16.23
N ARG A 50 -2.81 -21.27 -15.88
CA ARG A 50 -1.36 -21.03 -15.71
C ARG A 50 -0.87 -21.13 -14.28
N LEU A 51 -1.68 -20.70 -13.31
CA LEU A 51 -1.29 -20.65 -11.90
C LEU A 51 -1.65 -21.95 -11.17
N TYR A 52 -2.69 -22.65 -11.61
CA TYR A 52 -3.20 -23.86 -10.97
C TYR A 52 -3.50 -24.99 -11.98
N PRO A 53 -2.57 -25.31 -12.90
CA PRO A 53 -2.81 -26.28 -13.99
C PRO A 53 -3.13 -27.71 -13.52
N ARG A 54 -2.84 -28.04 -12.25
CA ARG A 54 -3.05 -29.37 -11.66
C ARG A 54 -4.22 -29.43 -10.67
N GLU A 55 -4.88 -28.31 -10.44
CA GLU A 55 -5.92 -28.15 -9.42
C GLU A 55 -7.23 -27.63 -10.04
N THR A 56 -7.41 -27.80 -11.36
CA THR A 56 -8.53 -27.25 -12.12
C THR A 56 -9.90 -27.85 -11.74
N ASP A 57 -9.88 -29.00 -11.07
CA ASP A 57 -11.04 -29.68 -10.51
C ASP A 57 -11.47 -29.11 -9.15
N VAL A 58 -10.56 -28.44 -8.44
CA VAL A 58 -10.80 -27.87 -7.11
C VAL A 58 -10.95 -26.35 -7.17
N ILE A 59 -10.03 -25.68 -7.85
CA ILE A 59 -9.96 -24.21 -7.91
C ILE A 59 -10.78 -23.72 -9.10
N THR A 60 -11.65 -22.76 -8.84
CA THR A 60 -12.52 -22.18 -9.87
C THR A 60 -12.08 -20.76 -10.23
N GLN A 61 -12.55 -20.26 -11.38
CA GLN A 61 -12.37 -18.85 -11.76
C GLN A 61 -12.98 -17.89 -10.72
N PHE A 62 -14.04 -18.33 -10.03
CA PHE A 62 -14.68 -17.56 -8.96
C PHE A 62 -13.74 -17.36 -7.77
N ASP A 63 -13.03 -18.41 -7.35
CA ASP A 63 -12.08 -18.33 -6.23
C ASP A 63 -10.94 -17.35 -6.56
N ILE A 64 -10.40 -17.42 -7.78
CA ILE A 64 -9.38 -16.49 -8.26
C ILE A 64 -9.91 -15.06 -8.26
N ASN A 65 -11.14 -14.82 -8.75
CA ASN A 65 -11.74 -13.49 -8.78
C ASN A 65 -11.94 -12.91 -7.37
N GLU A 66 -12.44 -13.70 -6.43
CA GLU A 66 -12.62 -13.25 -5.04
C GLU A 66 -11.27 -12.94 -4.37
N ALA A 67 -10.24 -13.74 -4.65
CA ALA A 67 -8.88 -13.46 -4.18
C ALA A 67 -8.29 -12.19 -4.80
N LEU A 68 -8.55 -11.93 -6.08
CA LEU A 68 -8.17 -10.69 -6.75
C LEU A 68 -8.86 -9.45 -6.14
N VAL A 69 -10.14 -9.55 -5.80
CA VAL A 69 -10.89 -8.51 -5.07
C VAL A 69 -10.26 -8.26 -3.69
N GLU A 70 -9.94 -9.32 -2.95
CA GLU A 70 -9.26 -9.19 -1.65
C GLU A 70 -7.91 -8.49 -1.79
N LEU A 71 -7.05 -8.96 -2.69
CA LEU A 71 -5.71 -8.42 -2.91
C LEU A 71 -5.73 -6.95 -3.36
N SER A 72 -6.72 -6.55 -4.15
CA SER A 72 -6.90 -5.16 -4.55
C SER A 72 -7.37 -4.29 -3.39
N GLY A 73 -8.33 -4.77 -2.60
CA GLY A 73 -8.81 -4.04 -1.43
C GLY A 73 -7.76 -3.77 -0.36
N ILE A 74 -6.78 -4.67 -0.22
CA ILE A 74 -5.62 -4.50 0.68
C ILE A 74 -4.43 -3.80 0.01
N GLY A 75 -4.61 -3.27 -1.21
CA GLY A 75 -3.59 -2.50 -1.94
C GLY A 75 -2.36 -3.29 -2.39
N LYS A 76 -2.47 -4.63 -2.50
CA LYS A 76 -1.35 -5.48 -2.95
C LYS A 76 -1.27 -5.58 -4.48
N ILE A 77 -2.38 -5.34 -5.17
CA ILE A 77 -2.46 -5.26 -6.63
C ILE A 77 -3.40 -4.12 -7.03
N GLU A 78 -3.20 -3.59 -8.23
CA GLU A 78 -4.09 -2.61 -8.86
C GLU A 78 -4.42 -3.06 -10.28
N PHE A 79 -5.63 -2.76 -10.75
CA PHE A 79 -6.12 -3.10 -12.08
C PHE A 79 -6.04 -1.92 -13.04
N TYR A 80 -5.90 -2.21 -14.33
CA TYR A 80 -5.92 -1.21 -15.38
C TYR A 80 -6.37 -1.80 -16.71
N THR A 81 -6.71 -0.91 -17.63
CA THR A 81 -6.88 -1.22 -19.05
C THR A 81 -5.85 -0.46 -19.87
N SER A 82 -5.52 -1.00 -21.05
CA SER A 82 -4.66 -0.34 -22.03
C SER A 82 -5.48 0.09 -23.24
N THR A 83 -4.99 1.07 -24.02
CA THR A 83 -5.69 1.52 -25.23
C THR A 83 -5.20 0.73 -26.45
N PRO A 84 -6.10 0.11 -27.25
CA PRO A 84 -7.55 0.04 -27.07
C PRO A 84 -7.95 -0.94 -25.95
N ARG A 85 -9.01 -0.62 -25.18
CA ARG A 85 -9.51 -1.39 -24.02
C ARG A 85 -9.94 -2.81 -24.43
N LYS A 86 -8.98 -3.74 -24.52
CA LYS A 86 -9.19 -5.12 -24.98
C LYS A 86 -9.14 -6.17 -23.89
N ASP A 87 -8.38 -5.92 -22.82
CA ASP A 87 -8.25 -6.84 -21.69
C ASP A 87 -8.12 -6.04 -20.37
N ILE A 88 -8.42 -6.71 -19.25
CA ILE A 88 -8.08 -6.22 -17.91
C ILE A 88 -6.68 -6.74 -17.60
N TYR A 89 -5.84 -5.83 -17.17
CA TYR A 89 -4.51 -6.12 -16.66
C TYR A 89 -4.44 -5.71 -15.20
N ALA A 90 -3.43 -6.23 -14.51
CA ALA A 90 -3.12 -5.84 -13.15
C ALA A 90 -1.62 -5.61 -12.99
N ALA A 91 -1.27 -4.85 -11.97
CA ALA A 91 0.09 -4.52 -11.60
C ALA A 91 0.30 -4.62 -10.09
N PHE A 92 1.51 -4.95 -9.67
CA PHE A 92 1.95 -4.77 -8.29
C PHE A 92 2.41 -3.31 -8.09
N PRO A 93 1.78 -2.52 -7.20
CA PRO A 93 2.14 -1.11 -7.00
C PRO A 93 3.60 -0.93 -6.55
N ASN A 94 4.07 -1.81 -5.65
CA ASN A 94 5.40 -1.73 -5.05
C ASN A 94 6.38 -2.75 -5.67
N TRP A 95 6.22 -3.09 -6.95
CA TRP A 95 7.04 -4.13 -7.60
C TRP A 95 8.54 -3.87 -7.49
N ASN A 96 8.96 -2.63 -7.75
CA ASN A 96 10.36 -2.20 -7.73
C ASN A 96 11.01 -2.27 -6.33
N GLU A 97 10.22 -2.25 -5.27
CA GLU A 97 10.71 -2.41 -3.88
C GLU A 97 11.04 -3.87 -3.57
N HIS A 98 10.39 -4.82 -4.24
CA HIS A 98 10.51 -6.25 -3.95
C HIS A 98 11.25 -7.03 -5.05
N GLN A 99 11.25 -6.54 -6.29
CA GLN A 99 11.82 -7.21 -7.45
C GLN A 99 12.77 -6.28 -8.21
N ARG A 100 13.86 -6.85 -8.73
CA ARG A 100 14.78 -6.11 -9.61
C ARG A 100 14.12 -5.90 -10.97
N VAL A 101 13.81 -4.65 -11.31
CA VAL A 101 13.37 -4.26 -12.65
C VAL A 101 14.55 -4.39 -13.61
N ARG A 102 14.32 -5.05 -14.75
CA ARG A 102 15.31 -5.26 -15.80
C ARG A 102 14.88 -4.48 -17.03
N ASP A 103 15.85 -4.02 -17.81
CA ASP A 103 15.57 -3.49 -19.14
C ASP A 103 15.30 -4.66 -20.09
N SER A 104 14.04 -5.10 -20.12
CA SER A 104 13.57 -6.21 -20.93
C SER A 104 12.31 -5.82 -21.69
N LYS A 105 12.00 -6.59 -22.74
CA LYS A 105 10.79 -6.37 -23.55
C LYS A 105 9.54 -6.48 -22.65
N LYS A 106 8.79 -5.39 -22.55
CA LYS A 106 7.48 -5.35 -21.90
C LYS A 106 6.56 -6.40 -22.52
N LYS A 107 5.97 -7.27 -21.69
CA LYS A 107 4.98 -8.26 -22.16
C LYS A 107 3.58 -7.67 -22.08
N MET A 108 3.31 -6.93 -21.01
CA MET A 108 2.05 -6.27 -20.79
C MET A 108 2.13 -4.80 -21.25
N PRO A 109 1.02 -4.21 -21.70
CA PRO A 109 0.96 -2.81 -22.09
C PRO A 109 1.18 -1.88 -20.89
N ASP A 110 1.41 -0.59 -21.16
CA ASP A 110 1.43 0.44 -20.13
C ASP A 110 0.00 0.76 -19.64
N PRO A 111 -0.18 1.04 -18.34
CA PRO A 111 -1.48 1.39 -17.79
C PRO A 111 -1.96 2.73 -18.33
N THR A 112 -3.08 2.75 -19.06
CA THR A 112 -3.66 3.99 -19.60
C THR A 112 -4.91 4.43 -18.84
N ASP A 113 -5.62 3.51 -18.18
CA ASP A 113 -6.85 3.80 -17.46
C ASP A 113 -7.02 2.86 -16.26
N THR A 114 -7.28 3.44 -15.09
CA THR A 114 -7.38 2.75 -13.80
C THR A 114 -8.81 2.78 -13.22
N SER A 115 -9.80 3.31 -13.96
CA SER A 115 -11.22 3.39 -13.53
C SER A 115 -11.80 2.04 -13.10
N ILE A 116 -11.30 0.95 -13.71
CA ILE A 116 -11.67 -0.43 -13.39
C ILE A 116 -11.45 -0.81 -11.91
N ASN A 117 -10.54 -0.14 -11.20
CA ASN A 117 -10.34 -0.39 -9.75
C ASN A 117 -11.61 -0.09 -8.94
N ASP A 118 -12.45 0.85 -9.36
CA ASP A 118 -13.70 1.17 -8.66
C ASP A 118 -14.61 -0.07 -8.55
N TRP A 119 -14.66 -0.91 -9.59
CA TRP A 119 -15.41 -2.16 -9.54
C TRP A 119 -14.89 -3.14 -8.47
N TYR A 120 -13.56 -3.32 -8.40
CA TYR A 120 -12.94 -4.20 -7.41
C TYR A 120 -13.11 -3.67 -5.98
N LEU A 121 -12.89 -2.37 -5.78
CA LEU A 121 -12.99 -1.72 -4.47
C LEU A 121 -14.44 -1.71 -3.94
N ARG A 122 -15.45 -1.57 -4.80
CA ARG A 122 -16.86 -1.65 -4.37
C ARG A 122 -17.28 -3.05 -3.89
N ARG A 123 -16.64 -4.09 -4.43
CA ARG A 123 -16.88 -5.49 -4.05
C ARG A 123 -16.07 -5.93 -2.84
N PHE A 124 -15.01 -5.20 -2.50
CA PHE A 124 -14.12 -5.56 -1.42
C PHE A 124 -14.83 -5.49 -0.06
N VAL A 125 -14.72 -6.58 0.70
CA VAL A 125 -15.18 -6.67 2.09
C VAL A 125 -13.97 -7.03 2.93
N SER A 126 -13.61 -6.19 3.90
CA SER A 126 -12.46 -6.44 4.77
C SER A 126 -12.66 -7.68 5.63
N LEU A 127 -11.57 -8.33 6.06
CA LEU A 127 -11.64 -9.51 6.92
C LEU A 127 -12.40 -9.23 8.23
N GLU A 128 -12.17 -8.08 8.86
CA GLU A 128 -12.87 -7.67 10.09
C GLU A 128 -14.37 -7.54 9.86
N MET A 129 -14.76 -6.95 8.73
CA MET A 129 -16.16 -6.82 8.35
C MET A 129 -16.80 -8.19 8.04
N LYS A 130 -16.09 -9.08 7.35
CA LYS A 130 -16.52 -10.46 7.13
C LYS A 130 -16.78 -11.18 8.47
N ILE A 131 -15.87 -11.03 9.44
CA ILE A 131 -16.00 -11.62 10.79
C ILE A 131 -17.26 -11.07 11.49
N ALA A 132 -17.38 -9.74 11.56
CA ALA A 132 -18.50 -9.09 12.24
C ALA A 132 -19.87 -9.50 11.66
N ILE A 133 -20.01 -9.52 10.33
CA ILE A 133 -21.25 -9.93 9.66
C ILE A 133 -21.55 -11.41 9.93
N LEU A 134 -20.53 -12.28 9.92
CA LEU A 134 -20.71 -13.70 10.18
C LEU A 134 -21.16 -13.98 11.62
N GLU A 135 -20.58 -13.30 12.59
CA GLU A 135 -20.96 -13.38 14.00
C GLU A 135 -22.37 -12.83 14.24
N GLU A 136 -22.72 -11.68 13.67
CA GLU A 136 -24.07 -11.10 13.74
C GLU A 136 -25.12 -12.04 13.15
N SER A 137 -24.78 -12.72 12.04
CA SER A 137 -25.65 -13.74 11.44
C SER A 137 -25.82 -15.01 12.29
N LYS A 138 -25.09 -15.11 13.41
CA LYS A 138 -25.01 -16.32 14.26
C LYS A 138 -24.64 -17.55 13.45
N PHE A 139 -23.72 -17.38 12.49
CA PHE A 139 -23.30 -18.41 11.54
C PHE A 139 -24.45 -19.04 10.74
N LYS A 140 -25.55 -18.31 10.51
CA LYS A 140 -26.68 -18.80 9.72
C LYS A 140 -26.71 -18.13 8.35
N CYS A 141 -26.98 -18.91 7.32
CA CYS A 141 -27.24 -18.38 6.00
C CYS A 141 -28.48 -17.47 6.02
N GLY A 142 -28.33 -16.22 5.60
CA GLY A 142 -29.44 -15.25 5.56
C GLY A 142 -30.53 -15.55 4.52
N SER A 143 -30.33 -16.57 3.67
CA SER A 143 -31.31 -17.00 2.66
C SER A 143 -32.08 -18.25 3.07
N CYS A 144 -31.39 -19.31 3.53
CA CYS A 144 -32.03 -20.59 3.87
C CYS A 144 -31.92 -20.99 5.35
N GLY A 145 -31.27 -20.20 6.19
CA GLY A 145 -31.09 -20.48 7.63
C GLY A 145 -30.10 -21.59 7.97
N LYS A 146 -29.45 -22.20 6.97
CA LYS A 146 -28.47 -23.29 7.18
C LYS A 146 -27.32 -22.84 8.09
N ASN A 147 -26.91 -23.70 9.02
CA ASN A 147 -25.69 -23.49 9.81
C ASN A 147 -24.45 -23.54 8.89
N LEU A 148 -23.69 -22.47 8.89
CA LEU A 148 -22.46 -22.28 8.12
C LEU A 148 -21.21 -22.70 8.90
N ASN A 149 -21.33 -22.92 10.21
CA ASN A 149 -20.25 -23.34 11.09
C ASN A 149 -20.60 -24.64 11.83
N PRO A 150 -20.71 -25.77 11.11
CA PRO A 150 -21.04 -27.05 11.72
C PRO A 150 -19.93 -27.61 12.62
N PHE A 151 -18.70 -27.12 12.48
CA PHE A 151 -17.53 -27.57 13.23
C PHE A 151 -17.15 -26.61 14.36
N GLU A 152 -17.99 -25.59 14.63
CA GLU A 152 -17.81 -24.63 15.73
C GLU A 152 -16.43 -23.96 15.75
N LEU A 153 -15.90 -23.65 14.56
CA LEU A 153 -14.63 -22.94 14.39
C LEU A 153 -14.79 -21.47 14.80
N ASP A 154 -13.70 -20.83 15.21
CA ASP A 154 -13.69 -19.38 15.36
C ASP A 154 -13.94 -18.69 14.00
N ALA A 155 -14.66 -17.56 14.01
CA ALA A 155 -15.08 -16.88 12.78
C ALA A 155 -13.89 -16.50 11.89
N LYS A 156 -12.77 -16.10 12.49
CA LYS A 156 -11.55 -15.73 11.78
C LYS A 156 -10.94 -16.92 11.05
N ASN A 157 -10.79 -18.07 11.71
CA ASN A 157 -10.31 -19.30 11.10
C ASN A 157 -11.24 -19.75 9.98
N LEU A 158 -12.55 -19.75 10.25
CA LEU A 158 -13.57 -20.15 9.28
C LEU A 158 -13.45 -19.33 7.99
N ILE A 159 -13.35 -18.00 8.08
CA ILE A 159 -13.20 -17.11 6.93
C ILE A 159 -11.83 -17.26 6.24
N LYS A 160 -10.73 -17.33 7.02
CA LYS A 160 -9.38 -17.34 6.44
C LYS A 160 -9.02 -18.66 5.77
N MET A 161 -9.42 -19.78 6.36
CA MET A 161 -9.03 -21.12 5.92
C MET A 161 -9.98 -21.70 4.88
N ASN A 162 -11.26 -21.29 4.87
CA ASN A 162 -12.30 -21.94 4.06
C ASN A 162 -12.83 -20.98 2.99
N THR A 163 -11.94 -20.56 2.09
CA THR A 163 -12.33 -19.73 0.93
C THR A 163 -13.41 -20.46 0.12
N GLY A 164 -14.48 -19.75 -0.26
CA GLY A 164 -15.61 -20.31 -1.01
C GLY A 164 -16.63 -21.10 -0.17
N ALA A 165 -16.36 -21.40 1.11
CA ALA A 165 -17.34 -22.07 1.97
C ALA A 165 -18.47 -21.14 2.45
N ILE A 166 -18.19 -19.84 2.52
CA ILE A 166 -19.11 -18.79 2.95
C ILE A 166 -18.98 -17.61 2.00
N HIS A 167 -20.11 -17.04 1.59
CA HIS A 167 -20.14 -15.89 0.69
C HIS A 167 -20.78 -14.67 1.36
N PHE A 168 -20.18 -13.51 1.12
CA PHE A 168 -20.66 -12.21 1.59
C PHE A 168 -21.26 -11.48 0.39
N ASP A 169 -22.57 -11.62 0.25
CA ASP A 169 -23.30 -11.23 -0.93
C ASP A 169 -23.95 -9.86 -0.73
N HIS A 170 -23.98 -9.06 -1.79
CA HIS A 170 -24.62 -7.75 -1.75
C HIS A 170 -26.14 -7.90 -1.90
N ILE A 171 -26.92 -7.31 -1.00
CA ILE A 171 -28.38 -7.30 -1.07
C ILE A 171 -28.81 -6.53 -2.30
N VAL A 172 -28.36 -5.27 -2.41
CA VAL A 172 -28.37 -4.46 -3.62
C VAL A 172 -27.05 -4.71 -4.36
N PRO A 173 -27.07 -5.31 -5.56
CA PRO A 173 -25.87 -5.56 -6.37
C PRO A 173 -25.05 -4.30 -6.67
N VAL A 174 -23.73 -4.48 -6.85
CA VAL A 174 -22.80 -3.37 -7.15
C VAL A 174 -23.16 -2.63 -8.45
N ASN A 175 -23.64 -3.36 -9.46
CA ASN A 175 -24.12 -2.79 -10.73
C ASN A 175 -25.41 -1.95 -10.59
N GLN A 176 -26.07 -1.98 -9.43
CA GLN A 176 -27.23 -1.15 -9.10
C GLN A 176 -26.86 -0.08 -8.06
N GLY A 177 -25.57 0.24 -7.92
CA GLY A 177 -25.07 1.22 -6.95
C GLY A 177 -24.86 0.67 -5.54
N GLY A 178 -25.06 -0.64 -5.33
CA GLY A 178 -24.77 -1.30 -4.06
C GLY A 178 -23.31 -1.17 -3.64
N ARG A 179 -23.09 -0.95 -2.34
CA ARG A 179 -21.76 -0.85 -1.75
C ARG A 179 -21.54 -1.96 -0.73
N ALA A 180 -20.29 -2.29 -0.46
CA ALA A 180 -19.91 -3.19 0.63
C ALA A 180 -20.08 -2.50 2.00
N THR A 181 -21.33 -2.33 2.44
CA THR A 181 -21.69 -1.83 3.78
C THR A 181 -22.32 -2.94 4.62
N PHE A 182 -22.35 -2.76 5.94
CA PHE A 182 -22.84 -3.79 6.86
C PHE A 182 -24.32 -4.11 6.58
N GLU A 183 -25.10 -3.10 6.23
CA GLU A 183 -26.53 -3.19 5.94
C GLU A 183 -26.81 -3.81 4.57
N ASN A 184 -25.89 -3.62 3.62
CA ASN A 184 -26.06 -4.11 2.26
C ASN A 184 -25.39 -5.47 2.03
N LEU A 185 -24.77 -6.07 3.04
CA LEU A 185 -24.15 -7.38 2.93
C LEU A 185 -24.97 -8.44 3.67
N ARG A 186 -25.01 -9.64 3.09
CA ARG A 186 -25.66 -10.80 3.70
C ARG A 186 -24.80 -12.05 3.53
N VAL A 187 -24.76 -12.88 4.57
CA VAL A 187 -24.02 -14.15 4.52
C VAL A 187 -24.86 -15.22 3.83
N THR A 188 -24.27 -15.92 2.87
CA THR A 188 -24.92 -17.01 2.15
C THR A 188 -24.06 -18.28 2.12
N CYS A 189 -24.74 -19.43 2.16
CA CYS A 189 -24.08 -20.71 1.90
C CYS A 189 -23.81 -20.88 0.39
N PRO A 190 -22.91 -21.80 0.01
CA PRO A 190 -22.55 -21.99 -1.40
C PRO A 190 -23.77 -22.23 -2.27
N SER A 191 -24.66 -23.15 -1.88
CA SER A 191 -25.85 -23.48 -2.66
C SER A 191 -26.84 -22.32 -2.85
N CYS A 192 -26.96 -21.40 -1.88
CA CYS A 192 -27.78 -20.20 -2.04
C CYS A 192 -27.10 -19.15 -2.90
N ASN A 193 -25.78 -19.02 -2.78
CA ASN A 193 -24.99 -18.15 -3.63
C ASN A 193 -25.04 -18.58 -5.11
N LEU A 194 -25.07 -19.90 -5.41
CA LEU A 194 -25.16 -20.40 -6.79
C LEU A 194 -26.43 -19.96 -7.53
N LYS A 195 -27.50 -19.58 -6.82
CA LYS A 195 -28.77 -19.14 -7.42
C LYS A 195 -28.70 -17.73 -8.01
N ARG A 196 -27.60 -17.00 -7.79
CA ARG A 196 -27.34 -15.67 -8.34
C ARG A 196 -26.30 -15.74 -9.46
N LYS A 197 -26.30 -14.74 -10.33
CA LYS A 197 -25.29 -14.61 -11.39
C LYS A 197 -23.91 -14.41 -10.74
N LYS A 198 -23.01 -15.38 -10.95
CA LYS A 198 -21.73 -15.49 -10.23
C LYS A 198 -20.59 -14.66 -10.82
N THR A 199 -20.53 -14.62 -12.14
CA THR A 199 -19.36 -14.15 -12.86
C THR A 199 -19.80 -13.05 -13.83
N PHE A 200 -19.14 -11.91 -13.70
CA PHE A 200 -19.26 -10.86 -14.69
C PHE A 200 -18.25 -11.14 -15.79
N THR A 201 -18.69 -11.10 -17.05
CA THR A 201 -17.75 -11.23 -18.17
C THR A 201 -16.83 -10.02 -18.19
N PHE A 202 -15.66 -10.15 -18.83
CA PHE A 202 -14.75 -9.02 -19.07
C PHE A 202 -15.49 -7.75 -19.57
N ASN A 203 -16.38 -7.92 -20.56
CA ASN A 203 -17.18 -6.83 -21.11
C ASN A 203 -18.13 -6.21 -20.08
N GLU A 204 -18.70 -7.01 -19.19
CA GLU A 204 -19.60 -6.51 -18.15
C GLU A 204 -18.86 -5.72 -17.06
N ILE A 205 -17.64 -6.14 -16.69
CA ILE A 205 -16.80 -5.40 -15.75
C ILE A 205 -16.36 -4.06 -16.38
N LEU A 206 -15.97 -4.06 -17.65
CA LEU A 206 -15.63 -2.82 -18.36
C LEU A 206 -16.80 -1.86 -18.47
N ASN A 207 -17.97 -2.32 -18.89
CA ASN A 207 -19.16 -1.47 -19.01
C ASN A 207 -19.52 -0.81 -17.67
N PHE A 208 -19.34 -1.53 -16.56
CA PHE A 208 -19.54 -0.94 -15.24
C PHE A 208 -18.56 0.20 -14.93
N ALA A 209 -17.27 0.01 -15.24
CA ALA A 209 -16.24 1.02 -14.98
C ALA A 209 -16.46 2.30 -15.81
N VAL A 210 -17.00 2.18 -17.03
CA VAL A 210 -17.33 3.32 -17.89
C VAL A 210 -18.56 4.09 -17.39
N ASN A 211 -19.60 3.39 -16.94
CA ASN A 211 -20.86 4.04 -16.54
C ASN A 211 -20.82 4.64 -15.13
N CYS A 212 -19.84 4.27 -14.29
CA CYS A 212 -19.66 4.87 -12.96
C CYS A 212 -19.35 6.38 -12.98
N ASP A 213 -18.93 6.94 -14.12
CA ASP A 213 -18.77 8.39 -14.26
C ASP A 213 -20.11 9.14 -14.40
N GLU A 214 -21.17 8.50 -14.91
CA GLU A 214 -22.51 9.10 -15.05
C GLU A 214 -23.32 9.03 -13.73
N ASP A 215 -23.17 7.96 -12.95
CA ASP A 215 -23.89 7.75 -11.68
C ASP A 215 -23.42 8.66 -10.53
N LYS A 216 -22.35 9.44 -10.72
CA LYS A 216 -21.89 10.44 -9.74
C LYS A 216 -22.92 11.56 -9.50
N GLU A 217 -23.76 11.86 -10.50
CA GLU A 217 -24.78 12.92 -10.39
C GLU A 217 -26.03 12.46 -9.61
N LEU A 218 -26.45 11.18 -9.73
CA LEU A 218 -27.65 10.69 -9.03
C LEU A 218 -27.45 10.52 -7.52
N ALA A 219 -26.22 10.18 -7.11
CA ALA A 219 -25.86 9.97 -5.71
C ALA A 219 -25.87 11.29 -4.90
N ALA A 220 -25.75 12.45 -5.55
CA ALA A 220 -25.75 13.77 -4.91
C ALA A 220 -27.13 14.19 -4.35
N SER A 221 -28.20 13.43 -4.63
CA SER A 221 -29.53 13.69 -4.06
C SER A 221 -29.76 13.06 -2.69
N CYS A 222 -28.86 12.17 -2.23
CA CYS A 222 -29.00 11.41 -0.99
C CYS A 222 -27.93 11.80 0.04
N GLY A 223 -27.96 13.04 0.53
CA GLY A 223 -27.19 13.48 1.72
C GLY A 223 -25.67 13.51 1.56
N GLU A 224 -25.00 14.34 2.37
CA GLU A 224 -23.55 14.46 2.33
C GLU A 224 -22.86 13.13 2.62
N PHE A 225 -21.98 12.73 1.71
CA PHE A 225 -21.25 11.48 1.75
C PHE A 225 -20.28 11.46 2.94
N PRO A 226 -20.30 10.43 3.80
CA PRO A 226 -19.16 10.16 4.64
C PRO A 226 -17.96 9.76 3.76
N PRO A 227 -16.73 10.18 4.11
CA PRO A 227 -15.54 9.83 3.35
C PRO A 227 -15.36 8.31 3.30
N ASN A 228 -14.89 7.84 2.15
CA ASN A 228 -14.62 6.44 1.87
C ASN A 228 -13.70 5.83 2.96
N PRO A 229 -14.06 4.73 3.64
CA PRO A 229 -13.30 4.18 4.79
C PRO A 229 -11.85 3.74 4.47
N ILE A 230 -11.46 3.73 3.20
CA ILE A 230 -10.15 3.27 2.74
C ILE A 230 -9.06 4.36 2.89
N GLN A 231 -9.42 5.65 2.95
CA GLN A 231 -8.45 6.68 3.35
C GLN A 231 -8.07 6.59 4.84
N SER A 232 -8.93 6.00 5.70
CA SER A 232 -8.61 5.76 7.11
C SER A 232 -7.82 4.46 7.35
N LEU A 233 -8.01 3.42 6.53
CA LEU A 233 -7.33 2.13 6.73
C LEU A 233 -5.85 2.15 6.32
N SER A 234 -5.48 2.91 5.30
CA SER A 234 -4.07 3.11 4.90
C SER A 234 -3.22 3.78 5.99
N LEU A 235 -3.83 4.56 6.89
CA LEU A 235 -3.15 5.10 8.07
C LEU A 235 -2.97 4.06 9.18
N SER A 236 -3.88 3.08 9.31
CA SER A 236 -3.83 2.05 10.36
C SER A 236 -2.84 0.92 10.06
N GLU A 237 -2.58 0.59 8.79
CA GLU A 237 -1.57 -0.43 8.43
C GLU A 237 -0.13 0.03 8.72
N SER A 238 0.14 1.33 8.55
CA SER A 238 1.44 1.92 8.94
C SER A 238 1.69 1.92 10.45
N LEU A 239 0.63 1.88 11.25
CA LEU A 239 0.70 1.84 12.72
C LEU A 239 0.78 0.43 13.24
N SER A 240 0.07 -0.49 12.59
CA SER A 240 0.09 -1.86 13.00
C SER A 240 1.52 -2.40 12.81
N GLU A 241 2.18 -2.30 11.64
CA GLU A 241 3.49 -2.94 11.31
C GLU A 241 4.64 -2.76 12.34
N SER A 242 4.51 -1.77 13.23
CA SER A 242 5.38 -1.56 14.39
C SER A 242 5.13 -2.42 15.65
N LEU A 243 4.06 -3.21 15.72
CA LEU A 243 3.55 -3.85 16.96
C LEU A 243 3.69 -5.39 17.07
N SER A 244 4.49 -6.06 16.23
CA SER A 244 4.57 -7.54 16.26
C SER A 244 5.98 -8.11 16.38
N GLU A 245 6.98 -7.30 16.72
CA GLU A 245 8.22 -7.83 17.27
C GLU A 245 8.26 -7.52 18.77
N SER A 246 8.29 -8.61 19.54
CA SER A 246 8.55 -8.74 20.98
C SER A 246 7.40 -8.53 21.97
N ILE A 247 6.76 -9.65 22.36
CA ILE A 247 6.58 -9.92 23.79
C ILE A 247 7.63 -10.95 24.19
N SER A 248 8.60 -10.52 24.99
CA SER A 248 9.05 -11.29 26.15
C SER A 248 9.57 -10.34 27.23
N CYS A 249 9.26 -10.72 28.45
CA CYS A 249 9.36 -10.03 29.74
C CYS A 249 10.72 -9.35 30.02
N GLU A 250 10.73 -8.11 30.51
CA GLU A 250 11.08 -7.75 31.91
C GLU A 250 11.07 -6.22 32.12
N GLN A 251 10.97 -5.82 33.38
CA GLN A 251 10.42 -4.56 33.89
C GLN A 251 11.39 -3.36 33.86
N SER A 252 10.81 -2.15 33.99
CA SER A 252 11.40 -0.88 34.51
C SER A 252 12.21 0.04 33.58
N SER A 253 11.57 1.12 33.08
CA SER A 253 11.85 2.54 33.46
C SER A 253 11.21 3.55 32.47
N ARG A 254 10.81 4.73 32.97
CA ARG A 254 10.03 5.77 32.27
C ARG A 254 10.77 6.35 31.05
N GLY A 255 10.23 6.17 29.84
CA GLY A 255 10.81 6.71 28.59
C GLY A 255 10.66 8.23 28.46
N LYS A 256 11.76 8.93 28.10
CA LYS A 256 11.81 10.38 27.82
C LYS A 256 10.88 10.75 26.66
N GLN A 257 10.06 11.78 26.85
CA GLN A 257 9.19 12.38 25.82
C GLN A 257 10.04 12.98 24.70
N ILE A 258 9.60 12.83 23.44
CA ILE A 258 10.31 13.37 22.27
C ILE A 258 10.09 14.90 22.19
N PRO A 259 11.15 15.72 22.19
CA PRO A 259 11.04 17.18 22.23
C PRO A 259 10.82 17.77 20.82
N TYR A 260 9.62 17.57 20.28
CA TYR A 260 9.29 18.01 18.92
C TYR A 260 9.45 19.52 18.70
N GLN A 261 9.11 20.33 19.72
CA GLN A 261 9.18 21.78 19.61
C GLN A 261 10.63 22.25 19.58
N GLU A 262 11.50 21.69 20.43
CA GLU A 262 12.92 22.06 20.49
C GLU A 262 13.65 21.78 19.16
N VAL A 263 13.31 20.68 18.48
CA VAL A 263 13.87 20.38 17.14
C VAL A 263 13.46 21.44 16.10
N ILE A 264 12.23 21.95 16.16
CA ILE A 264 11.76 23.00 15.26
C ILE A 264 12.42 24.34 15.60
N ASP A 265 12.55 24.64 16.89
CA ASP A 265 13.19 25.88 17.35
C ASP A 265 14.67 25.92 16.94
N LEU A 266 15.37 24.78 17.02
CA LEU A 266 16.74 24.63 16.48
C LEU A 266 16.79 24.88 14.97
N TYR A 267 15.83 24.34 14.21
CA TYR A 267 15.74 24.58 12.77
C TYR A 267 15.54 26.07 12.45
N HIS A 268 14.65 26.76 13.17
CA HIS A 268 14.42 28.20 12.94
C HIS A 268 15.61 29.06 13.36
N SER A 269 16.33 28.64 14.40
CA SER A 269 17.53 29.34 14.90
C SER A 269 18.72 29.19 13.93
N LEU A 270 19.01 27.97 13.50
CA LEU A 270 20.21 27.65 12.72
C LEU A 270 20.04 27.83 11.20
N CYS A 271 18.80 27.80 10.71
CA CYS A 271 18.49 27.92 9.29
C CYS A 271 17.56 29.12 8.99
N PRO A 272 17.94 30.36 9.34
CA PRO A 272 17.06 31.53 9.18
C PRO A 272 16.76 31.89 7.72
N SER A 273 17.61 31.46 6.76
CA SER A 273 17.41 31.70 5.33
C SER A 273 16.40 30.77 4.67
N LEU A 274 15.96 29.70 5.35
CA LEU A 274 15.05 28.70 4.81
C LEU A 274 13.57 28.98 5.16
N PRO A 275 12.61 28.42 4.40
CA PRO A 275 11.19 28.62 4.68
C PRO A 275 10.78 28.17 6.09
N ARG A 276 10.16 29.08 6.86
CA ARG A 276 9.71 28.81 8.22
C ARG A 276 8.56 27.80 8.28
N VAL A 277 8.59 26.96 9.30
CA VAL A 277 7.52 25.99 9.61
C VAL A 277 6.39 26.70 10.32
N LYS A 278 5.23 26.86 9.65
CA LYS A 278 4.03 27.48 10.23
C LYS A 278 3.17 26.52 11.06
N MET A 279 3.21 25.23 10.74
CA MET A 279 2.41 24.20 11.41
C MET A 279 3.20 22.89 11.49
N LEU A 280 3.19 22.28 12.67
CA LEU A 280 3.78 20.96 12.91
C LEU A 280 2.74 19.87 12.62
N SER A 281 2.64 19.48 11.34
CA SER A 281 1.75 18.41 10.92
C SER A 281 2.18 17.04 11.46
N GLU A 282 1.25 16.09 11.51
CA GLU A 282 1.55 14.70 11.92
C GLU A 282 2.62 14.04 11.05
N GLY A 283 2.70 14.40 9.76
CA GLY A 283 3.78 13.94 8.87
C GLY A 283 5.17 14.41 9.33
N ARG A 284 5.31 15.68 9.75
CA ARG A 284 6.58 16.22 10.27
C ARG A 284 6.96 15.59 11.60
N LYS A 285 6.00 15.38 12.50
CA LYS A 285 6.24 14.67 13.77
C LYS A 285 6.73 13.25 13.54
N ARG A 286 6.21 12.54 12.54
CA ARG A 286 6.69 11.20 12.15
C ARG A 286 8.14 11.23 11.67
N LEU A 287 8.50 12.20 10.82
CA LEU A 287 9.89 12.35 10.35
C LEU A 287 10.85 12.67 11.50
N ILE A 288 10.50 13.63 12.37
CA ILE A 288 11.30 13.97 13.55
C ILE A 288 11.44 12.77 14.48
N LYS A 289 10.35 12.04 14.74
CA LYS A 289 10.37 10.83 15.59
C LYS A 289 11.28 9.74 15.01
N ALA A 290 11.25 9.54 13.69
CA ALA A 290 12.12 8.56 13.03
C ALA A 290 13.59 8.94 13.20
N ARG A 291 13.95 10.20 12.90
CA ARG A 291 15.32 10.70 13.08
C ARG A 291 15.75 10.68 14.55
N TRP A 292 14.86 11.02 15.48
CA TRP A 292 15.09 10.99 16.93
C TRP A 292 15.44 9.59 17.43
N LYS A 293 14.76 8.57 16.91
CA LYS A 293 15.07 7.17 17.23
C LYS A 293 16.41 6.73 16.61
N GLU A 294 16.72 7.18 15.39
CA GLU A 294 17.98 6.82 14.72
C GLU A 294 19.23 7.41 15.39
N VAL A 295 19.09 8.56 16.05
CA VAL A 295 20.18 9.21 16.81
C VAL A 295 20.10 8.92 18.31
N ASP A 296 19.37 7.87 18.71
CA ASP A 296 19.18 7.43 20.11
C ASP A 296 18.73 8.55 21.08
N GLY A 297 17.94 9.49 20.57
CA GLY A 297 17.39 10.61 21.32
C GLY A 297 18.39 11.73 21.64
N ASP A 298 19.47 11.85 20.85
CA ASP A 298 20.42 12.95 20.96
C ASP A 298 19.95 14.19 20.17
N LEU A 299 19.67 15.27 20.90
CA LEU A 299 19.30 16.56 20.31
C LEU A 299 20.50 17.22 19.59
N ASN A 300 21.72 16.96 20.05
CA ASN A 300 22.93 17.55 19.47
C ASN A 300 23.14 17.06 18.03
N ALA A 301 22.68 15.85 17.69
CA ALA A 301 22.73 15.34 16.34
C ALA A 301 21.87 16.17 15.37
N PHE A 302 20.69 16.64 15.80
CA PHE A 302 19.87 17.55 15.00
C PHE A 302 20.51 18.93 14.86
N GLU A 303 21.09 19.44 15.95
CA GLU A 303 21.85 20.69 15.91
C GLU A 303 23.01 20.62 14.93
N ALA A 304 23.79 19.53 14.93
CA ALA A 304 24.89 19.34 13.99
C ALA A 304 24.42 19.34 12.53
N VAL A 305 23.34 18.60 12.23
CA VAL A 305 22.74 18.56 10.88
C VAL A 305 22.26 19.95 10.46
N PHE A 306 21.49 20.66 11.28
CA PHE A 306 21.00 21.99 10.96
C PHE A 306 22.12 23.04 10.86
N SER A 307 23.16 22.94 11.69
CA SER A 307 24.38 23.75 11.58
C SER A 307 25.05 23.55 10.22
N ASN A 308 25.16 22.31 9.74
CA ASN A 308 25.75 22.03 8.42
C ASN A 308 24.90 22.58 7.27
N VAL A 309 23.56 22.53 7.40
CA VAL A 309 22.64 23.17 6.44
C VAL A 309 22.84 24.68 6.40
N GLY A 310 22.92 25.34 7.56
CA GLY A 310 23.12 26.78 7.66
C GLY A 310 24.47 27.23 7.09
N LYS A 311 25.52 26.45 7.32
CA LYS A 311 26.89 26.73 6.83
C LYS A 311 27.03 26.57 5.31
N SER A 312 26.38 25.57 4.72
CA SER A 312 26.45 25.28 3.28
C SER A 312 25.80 26.37 2.42
N ASP A 313 26.56 26.98 1.52
CA ASP A 313 26.08 27.98 0.55
C ASP A 313 25.10 27.37 -0.47
N PHE A 314 25.22 26.06 -0.74
CA PHE A 314 24.31 25.31 -1.60
C PHE A 314 22.99 24.99 -0.90
N LEU A 315 23.02 24.45 0.33
CA LEU A 315 21.79 24.06 1.03
C LEU A 315 21.02 25.27 1.57
N SER A 316 21.70 26.35 1.94
CA SER A 316 21.07 27.59 2.40
C SER A 316 20.51 28.46 1.27
N GLY A 317 20.81 28.11 0.01
CA GLY A 317 20.39 28.83 -1.19
C GLY A 317 21.14 30.13 -1.47
N ARG A 318 22.17 30.46 -0.66
CA ARG A 318 22.97 31.69 -0.80
C ARG A 318 23.75 31.77 -2.11
N ASN A 319 24.07 30.62 -2.72
CA ASN A 319 24.75 30.58 -4.02
C ASN A 319 23.82 30.72 -5.24
N ASN A 320 22.52 30.93 -5.05
CA ASN A 320 21.48 31.06 -6.10
C ASN A 320 21.40 29.88 -7.11
N LYS A 321 22.05 28.73 -6.85
CA LYS A 321 21.98 27.55 -7.72
C LYS A 321 20.79 26.66 -7.40
N TRP A 322 20.38 26.62 -6.13
CA TRP A 322 19.26 25.82 -5.67
C TRP A 322 18.59 26.45 -4.45
N THR A 323 17.26 26.56 -4.47
CA THR A 323 16.45 27.20 -3.42
C THR A 323 15.35 26.29 -2.88
N GLY A 324 15.36 25.00 -3.25
CA GLY A 324 14.34 24.02 -2.88
C GLY A 324 14.55 23.35 -1.50
N CYS A 325 15.49 23.83 -0.69
CA CYS A 325 15.78 23.24 0.62
C CYS A 325 14.72 23.66 1.65
N ASN A 326 14.15 22.68 2.36
CA ASN A 326 13.21 22.90 3.46
C ASN A 326 13.31 21.77 4.50
N ILE A 327 12.64 21.94 5.64
CA ILE A 327 12.71 20.95 6.73
C ILE A 327 12.30 19.53 6.30
N ASP A 328 11.29 19.42 5.42
CA ASP A 328 10.77 18.12 4.97
C ASP A 328 11.79 17.40 4.08
N TRP A 329 12.62 18.15 3.34
CA TRP A 329 13.72 17.62 2.55
C TRP A 329 14.91 17.19 3.42
N ILE A 330 15.29 18.01 4.41
CA ILE A 330 16.40 17.73 5.33
C ILE A 330 16.12 16.47 6.17
N LEU A 331 14.87 16.30 6.62
CA LEU A 331 14.47 15.20 7.48
C LEU A 331 14.27 13.86 6.73
N LYS A 332 14.42 13.80 5.40
CA LYS A 332 14.48 12.50 4.69
C LYS A 332 15.73 11.74 5.11
N GLN A 333 15.62 10.43 5.28
CA GLN A 333 16.67 9.61 5.90
C GLN A 333 18.01 9.74 5.16
N ASP A 334 17.98 9.63 3.83
CA ASP A 334 19.16 9.73 2.99
C ASP A 334 19.82 11.11 3.03
N LYS A 335 19.02 12.18 3.23
CA LYS A 335 19.52 13.56 3.32
C LYS A 335 20.09 13.84 4.69
N PHE A 336 19.36 13.47 5.74
CA PHE A 336 19.76 13.67 7.12
C PHE A 336 21.15 13.07 7.40
N ILE A 337 21.38 11.84 6.95
CA ILE A 337 22.69 11.16 7.07
C ILE A 337 23.77 11.91 6.28
N LYS A 338 23.56 12.17 4.98
CA LYS A 338 24.57 12.82 4.13
C LYS A 338 24.94 14.23 4.60
N ILE A 339 23.98 14.96 5.16
CA ILE A 339 24.20 16.30 5.73
C ILE A 339 24.96 16.19 7.05
N GLY A 340 24.61 15.23 7.91
CA GLY A 340 25.35 14.94 9.13
C GLY A 340 26.82 14.58 8.86
N GLU A 341 27.06 13.78 7.81
CA GLU A 341 28.39 13.39 7.33
C GLU A 341 29.15 14.53 6.63
N GLY A 342 28.53 15.71 6.44
CA GLY A 342 29.20 16.87 5.84
C GLY A 342 29.39 16.79 4.33
N THR A 343 28.65 15.92 3.62
CA THR A 343 28.73 15.74 2.15
C THR A 343 28.50 17.05 1.38
N TYR A 344 27.74 17.97 1.97
CA TYR A 344 27.34 19.25 1.38
C TYR A 344 28.06 20.46 2.00
N ASN A 345 29.06 20.24 2.85
CA ASN A 345 29.85 21.31 3.40
C ASN A 345 30.67 21.96 2.28
N ASP A 346 30.74 23.28 2.28
CA ASP A 346 31.55 23.98 1.30
C ASP A 346 33.01 23.60 1.52
N LYS A 347 33.65 23.13 0.45
CA LYS A 347 35.07 22.77 0.50
C LYS A 347 35.85 24.05 0.73
N SER A 348 36.42 24.22 1.93
CA SER A 348 37.39 25.28 2.18
C SER A 348 38.51 25.12 1.16
N GLY A 349 38.73 26.15 0.34
CA GLY A 349 39.75 26.20 -0.70
C GLY A 349 41.17 26.20 -0.12
N THR A 350 41.59 25.09 0.47
CA THR A 350 42.96 24.81 0.88
C THR A 350 43.31 23.38 0.50
N ASP A 351 43.21 23.08 -0.80
CA ASP A 351 43.92 21.98 -1.47
C ASP A 351 44.04 22.27 -2.98
N ASN A 352 44.35 23.54 -3.30
CA ASN A 352 44.74 23.96 -4.64
C ASN A 352 46.28 24.04 -4.76
N VAL A 353 47.00 23.04 -4.24
CA VAL A 353 48.43 22.89 -4.59
C VAL A 353 48.57 22.07 -5.88
N PHE A 354 47.64 21.15 -6.16
CA PHE A 354 47.73 20.27 -7.33
C PHE A 354 47.19 20.89 -8.63
N LEU A 355 46.29 21.88 -8.56
CA LEU A 355 45.73 22.55 -9.75
C LEU A 355 46.51 23.79 -10.19
N ASP A 356 47.26 24.44 -9.28
CA ASP A 356 48.11 25.61 -9.61
C ASP A 356 49.46 25.18 -10.23
N MET A 357 49.93 23.95 -9.97
CA MET A 357 51.13 23.38 -10.61
C MET A 357 50.92 23.03 -12.08
N LEU A 358 49.72 22.61 -12.48
CA LEU A 358 49.41 22.25 -13.87
C LEU A 358 49.18 23.46 -14.80
N GLN A 359 49.04 24.66 -14.25
CA GLN A 359 48.83 25.88 -15.04
C GLN A 359 50.10 26.75 -15.19
N ARG A 360 51.19 26.45 -14.47
CA ARG A 360 52.45 27.23 -14.57
C ARG A 360 53.51 26.65 -15.51
N GLY A 361 53.31 25.44 -16.06
CA GLY A 361 54.12 24.96 -17.18
C GLY A 361 55.62 24.78 -16.91
N ASP A 362 56.01 24.52 -15.67
CA ASP A 362 57.38 24.15 -15.32
C ASP A 362 57.41 22.67 -14.93
N TYR A 363 58.13 21.86 -15.73
CA TYR A 363 58.48 20.47 -15.42
C TYR A 363 59.74 20.40 -14.56
#